data_AF-A0A7L2JJM9-F1
#
_entry.id   AF-A0A7L2JJM9-F1
#
_cell.length_a   1.000
_cell.length_b   1.000
_cell.length_c   1.000
_cell.angle_alpha   90.00
_cell.angle_beta   90.00
_cell.angle_gamma   90.00
#
_symmetry.space_group_name_H-M   'P 1'
#
loop_
_entity.id
_entity.type
_entity.pdbx_description
1 polymer ?
#
loop_
_entity_poly.entity_id
_entity_poly.type
_entity_poly.pdbx_seq_one_letter_code
_entity_poly.pdbx_strand_id
1 'polypeptide(L)' 'LEVPAPGPAWRLELGPAHGSFELPSHSCSGLRVRFLRLSAAPGSAAAQRWVRYLSHSQSYVLRL' A
#
# COMPACT_ATOMS: atom_id res chain seq x y z
N LEU A 1 31.61 0.64 -2.36
CA LEU A 1 30.40 -0.06 -2.82
C LEU A 1 30.20 0.33 -4.28
N GLU A 2 30.70 -0.46 -5.22
CA GLU A 2 30.40 -0.27 -6.64
C GLU A 2 28.95 -0.72 -6.88
N VAL A 3 28.12 0.19 -7.39
CA VAL A 3 26.81 -0.17 -7.91
C VAL A 3 27.04 -0.70 -9.33
N PRO A 4 26.63 -1.93 -9.67
CA PRO A 4 26.82 -2.46 -11.01
C PRO A 4 26.15 -1.54 -12.03
N ALA A 5 26.82 -1.28 -13.15
CA ALA A 5 26.22 -0.53 -14.24
C ALA A 5 24.93 -1.22 -14.70
N PRO A 6 23.84 -0.47 -14.99
CA PRO A 6 22.58 -1.06 -15.40
C PRO A 6 22.78 -1.96 -16.63
N GLY A 7 22.31 -3.20 -16.54
CA GLY A 7 22.37 -4.21 -17.61
C GLY A 7 21.53 -3.83 -18.83
N PRO A 8 21.53 -4.66 -19.90
CA PRO A 8 21.10 -4.30 -21.26
C PRO A 8 19.58 -4.15 -21.45
N ALA A 9 18.79 -3.95 -20.40
CA ALA A 9 17.34 -3.79 -20.53
C ALA A 9 16.97 -2.57 -21.38
N TRP A 10 17.75 -1.48 -21.29
CA TRP A 10 17.65 -0.33 -22.21
C TRP A 10 17.97 -0.66 -23.67
N ARG A 11 18.75 -1.73 -23.89
CA ARG A 11 19.20 -2.23 -25.19
C ARG A 11 18.18 -3.16 -25.85
N LEU A 12 17.22 -3.66 -25.09
CA LEU A 12 16.11 -4.51 -25.55
C LEU A 12 14.86 -3.69 -25.92
N GLU A 13 14.92 -2.36 -25.79
CA GLU A 13 13.80 -1.43 -26.05
C GLU A 13 12.49 -1.82 -25.31
N LEU A 14 12.63 -2.49 -24.16
CA LEU A 14 11.47 -2.90 -23.38
C LEU A 14 10.83 -1.68 -22.74
N GLY A 15 9.54 -1.49 -23.04
CA GLY A 15 8.73 -0.47 -22.39
C GLY A 15 8.59 -0.71 -20.88
N PRO A 16 8.13 0.28 -20.11
CA PRO A 16 7.95 0.13 -18.68
C PRO A 16 7.00 -1.02 -18.32
N ALA A 17 7.32 -1.75 -17.26
CA ALA A 17 6.45 -2.80 -16.74
C ALA A 17 5.41 -2.21 -15.77
N HIS A 18 4.16 -2.61 -15.93
CA HIS A 18 3.06 -2.22 -15.05
C HIS A 18 2.76 -3.33 -14.04
N GLY A 19 2.65 -2.96 -12.76
CA GLY A 19 2.28 -3.88 -11.69
C GLY A 19 0.90 -3.56 -11.11
N SER A 20 0.03 -4.56 -11.07
CA SER A 20 -1.27 -4.51 -10.38
C SER A 20 -1.27 -5.46 -9.18
N PHE A 21 -1.39 -4.93 -7.97
CA PHE A 21 -1.38 -5.68 -6.73
C PHE A 21 -2.15 -4.96 -5.61
N GLU A 22 -2.45 -5.73 -4.57
CA GLU A 22 -3.00 -5.24 -3.32
C GLU A 22 -2.09 -5.62 -2.16
N LEU A 23 -1.98 -4.73 -1.17
CA LEU A 23 -1.28 -4.95 0.08
C LEU A 23 -2.30 -4.89 1.24
N PRO A 24 -2.81 -6.05 1.69
CA PRO A 24 -3.68 -6.13 2.85
C PRO A 24 -2.95 -5.75 4.12
N SER A 25 -3.68 -5.15 5.07
CA SER A 25 -3.16 -4.77 6.40
C SER A 25 -1.96 -3.82 6.36
N HIS A 26 -1.70 -3.19 5.22
CA HIS A 26 -0.59 -2.27 5.00
C HIS A 26 -1.09 -0.94 4.40
N SER A 27 -0.52 0.16 4.88
CA SER A 27 -0.79 1.52 4.42
C SER A 27 0.49 2.13 3.85
N CYS A 28 0.56 2.27 2.52
CA CYS A 28 1.75 2.78 1.84
C CYS A 28 2.05 4.25 2.19
N SER A 29 1.06 5.03 2.63
CA SER A 29 1.26 6.41 3.07
C SER A 29 1.76 6.53 4.51
N GLY A 30 1.86 5.41 5.25
CA GLY A 30 2.19 5.39 6.67
C GLY A 30 1.05 5.87 7.59
N LEU A 31 -0.10 6.26 7.04
CA LEU A 31 -1.25 6.67 7.84
C LEU A 31 -1.78 5.51 8.69
N ARG A 32 -2.06 5.80 9.97
CA ARG A 32 -2.58 4.85 10.95
C ARG A 32 -3.67 5.49 11.81
N VAL A 33 -4.83 4.84 11.87
CA VAL A 33 -5.91 5.10 12.83
C VAL A 33 -5.37 4.83 14.24
N ARG A 34 -5.28 5.88 15.07
CA ARG A 34 -4.84 5.77 16.47
C ARG A 34 -6.01 5.60 17.44
N PHE A 35 -7.11 6.31 17.18
CA PHE A 35 -8.29 6.31 18.05
C PHE A 35 -9.56 6.31 17.19
N LEU A 36 -10.47 5.41 17.51
CA LEU A 36 -11.84 5.40 17.00
C LEU A 36 -12.77 5.63 18.18
N ARG A 37 -13.35 6.84 18.27
CA ARG A 37 -14.30 7.19 19.34
C ARG A 37 -15.71 6.88 18.86
N LEU A 38 -16.45 6.14 19.68
CA LEU A 38 -17.84 5.83 19.45
C LEU A 38 -18.62 6.40 20.63
N SER A 39 -19.58 7.29 20.37
CA SER A 39 -20.53 7.76 21.38
C SER A 39 -21.62 6.71 21.54
N ALA A 40 -21.62 6.01 22.67
CA ALA A 40 -22.67 5.07 23.03
C ALA A 40 -23.61 5.69 24.05
N ALA A 41 -24.92 5.46 23.91
CA ALA A 41 -25.90 5.85 24.91
C ALA A 41 -25.69 5.03 26.21
N PRO A 42 -25.99 5.59 27.39
CA PRO A 42 -25.92 4.83 28.64
C PRO A 42 -26.79 3.57 28.55
N GLY A 43 -26.21 2.40 28.84
CA GLY A 43 -26.86 1.09 28.73
C GLY A 43 -26.65 0.36 27.39
N SER A 44 -25.96 0.97 26.41
CA SER A 44 -25.65 0.33 25.14
C SER A 44 -24.44 -0.61 25.25
N ALA A 45 -24.55 -1.81 24.65
CA ALA A 45 -23.46 -2.77 24.56
C ALA A 45 -22.26 -2.18 23.80
N ALA A 46 -21.05 -2.63 24.15
CA ALA A 46 -19.82 -2.17 23.49
C ALA A 46 -19.88 -2.47 21.98
N ALA A 47 -19.83 -1.42 21.16
CA ALA A 47 -19.79 -1.55 19.70
C ALA A 47 -18.48 -2.22 19.27
N GLN A 48 -18.58 -3.18 18.35
CA GLN A 48 -17.41 -3.81 17.73
C GLN A 48 -16.61 -2.79 16.91
N ARG A 49 -15.28 -2.89 16.97
CA ARG A 49 -14.35 -1.95 16.33
C ARG A 49 -13.41 -2.73 15.41
N TRP A 50 -13.47 -2.43 14.12
CA TRP A 50 -12.63 -3.07 13.11
C TRP A 50 -11.96 -2.00 12.24
N VAL A 51 -10.68 -2.18 11.98
CA VAL A 51 -9.92 -1.33 11.04
C VAL A 51 -9.18 -2.26 10.10
N ARG A 52 -9.32 -2.02 8.80
CA ARG A 52 -8.54 -2.69 7.76
C ARG A 52 -7.84 -1.65 6.91
N TYR A 53 -6.55 -1.84 6.71
CA TYR A 53 -5.79 -1.13 5.68
C TYR A 53 -5.75 -1.99 4.43
N LEU A 54 -5.89 -1.35 3.27
CA LEU A 54 -5.71 -1.97 1.97
C LEU A 54 -5.05 -0.92 1.08
N SER A 55 -3.84 -1.19 0.63
CA SER A 55 -3.20 -0.37 -0.40
C SER A 55 -3.36 -1.06 -1.74
N HIS A 56 -3.89 -0.36 -2.73
CA HIS A 56 -4.03 -0.86 -4.09
C HIS A 56 -3.08 -0.09 -5.01
N SER A 57 -2.36 -0.80 -5.87
CA SER A 57 -1.49 -0.17 -6.87
C SER A 57 -2.34 0.53 -7.93
N GLN A 58 -2.18 1.84 -8.10
CA GLN A 58 -2.87 2.55 -9.19
C GLN A 58 -1.97 2.64 -10.44
N SER A 59 -0.85 3.36 -10.34
CA SER A 59 0.15 3.49 -11.40
C SER A 59 1.52 3.09 -10.87
N TYR A 60 1.69 1.78 -10.62
CA TYR A 60 2.99 1.23 -10.26
C TYR A 60 3.74 0.83 -11.53
N VAL A 61 4.71 1.65 -11.92
CA VAL A 61 5.49 1.48 -13.16
C VAL A 61 6.94 1.25 -12.81
N LEU A 62 7.49 0.13 -13.26
CA LEU A 62 8.90 -0.23 -13.11
C LEU A 62 9.63 -0.01 -14.44
N ARG A 63 10.79 0.63 -14.37
CA ARG A 63 11.72 0.70 -15.50
C ARG A 63 12.59 -0.54 -15.46
N LEU A 64 12.60 -1.30 -16.56
CA LEU A 64 13.37 -2.52 -16.71
C LEU A 64 14.81 -2.21 -17.07
#